data_AF-A0A8W8J7W8-F1
#
_entry.id   AF-A0A8W8J7W8-F1
#
_cell.length_a   1.000
_cell.length_b   1.000
_cell.length_c   1.000
_cell.angle_alpha   90.00
_cell.angle_beta   90.00
_cell.angle_gamma   90.00
#
_symmetry.space_group_name_H-M   'P 1'
#
loop_
_entity.id
_entity.type
_entity.pdbx_description
1 polymer ?
#
loop_
_entity_poly.entity_id
_entity_poly.type
_entity_poly.pdbx_seq_one_letter_code
_entity_poly.pdbx_strand_id
1 'polypeptide(L)'
;KKFVIKPIDKKAPDFVFYAPRLRINKRILALCMGNHELYMRRRKPDTIEVQQMKAQAREDKLAKQMERQRLEQERHARESAEKRQQELLEKLQLYEEENARRAKELEDQQGKIRELNEEMEAYKAQQEELDEQRRRADELQRQFEETRHASEEEKAQMAARLAAAQEEIEKSMSTLNEKENEMGRLQTDLESAQREREEKERALMEAMANIHVKEHESEENDIGENGMSYDAELTQYENAEDMARPEEERITEAEKNITLQKQLEALQRELEESKDAQKATLNDVLHEQNVKQGRDKYKTLKQIRSGNTKHRVDQFEAL
;
A
#
# COMPACT_ATOMS: atom_id res chain seq x y z
N LYS A 1 -38.04 20.77 53.58
CA LYS A 1 -38.48 21.31 52.26
C LYS A 1 -37.75 22.61 51.96
N LYS A 2 -37.81 23.61 52.85
CA LYS A 2 -36.90 24.77 52.86
C LYS A 2 -35.43 24.32 52.69
N PHE A 3 -34.68 25.07 51.91
CA PHE A 3 -33.23 25.05 51.71
C PHE A 3 -32.76 26.50 51.90
N VAL A 4 -31.55 26.70 52.41
CA VAL A 4 -31.01 28.03 52.73
C VAL A 4 -29.55 28.08 52.28
N ILE A 5 -29.18 29.13 51.53
CA ILE A 5 -27.81 29.42 51.15
C ILE A 5 -27.44 30.77 51.75
N LYS A 6 -26.42 30.77 52.61
CA LYS A 6 -25.91 32.00 53.22
C LYS A 6 -24.90 32.68 52.30
N PRO A 7 -25.04 33.98 52.00
CA PRO A 7 -24.06 34.72 51.22
C PRO A 7 -22.77 34.98 52.02
N ILE A 8 -21.66 35.23 51.31
CA ILE A 8 -20.40 35.71 51.93
C ILE A 8 -20.58 37.17 52.40
N ASP A 9 -21.28 37.98 51.59
CA ASP A 9 -21.71 39.33 51.95
C ASP A 9 -22.72 39.27 53.12
N LYS A 10 -22.22 39.56 54.33
CA LYS A 10 -22.99 39.58 55.58
C LYS A 10 -24.10 40.64 55.63
N LYS A 11 -24.18 41.55 54.63
CA LYS A 11 -25.27 42.53 54.48
C LYS A 11 -26.38 42.06 53.55
N ALA A 12 -26.15 41.02 52.75
CA ALA A 12 -27.17 40.42 51.91
C ALA A 12 -28.02 39.41 52.71
N PRO A 13 -29.33 39.27 52.40
CA PRO A 13 -30.19 38.28 53.03
C PRO A 13 -29.80 36.84 52.66
N ASP A 14 -30.13 35.88 53.54
CA ASP A 14 -30.06 34.45 53.26
C ASP A 14 -30.94 34.13 52.02
N PHE A 15 -30.39 33.45 51.01
CA PHE A 15 -31.14 33.00 49.83
C PHE A 15 -31.94 31.73 50.18
N VAL A 16 -33.25 31.75 49.98
CA VAL A 16 -34.17 30.71 50.45
C VAL A 16 -34.96 30.12 49.29
N PHE A 17 -35.11 28.80 49.26
CA PHE A 17 -36.05 28.15 48.34
C PHE A 17 -36.62 26.86 48.93
N TYR A 18 -37.64 26.27 48.29
CA TYR A 18 -38.37 25.12 48.80
C TYR A 18 -38.44 24.00 47.76
N ALA A 19 -37.80 22.85 48.02
CA ALA A 19 -37.99 21.66 47.18
C ALA A 19 -39.11 20.76 47.73
N PRO A 20 -39.86 20.05 46.86
CA PRO A 20 -41.04 19.29 47.28
C PRO A 20 -40.72 18.04 48.12
N ARG A 21 -39.51 17.47 48.02
CA ARG A 21 -39.10 16.23 48.73
C ARG A 21 -37.71 16.37 49.37
N LEU A 22 -37.54 15.87 50.60
CA LEU A 22 -36.27 15.99 51.34
C LEU A 22 -35.07 15.29 50.65
N ARG A 23 -35.31 14.18 49.93
CA ARG A 23 -34.28 13.49 49.11
C ARG A 23 -33.70 14.40 48.02
N ILE A 24 -34.46 15.38 47.52
CA ILE A 24 -33.98 16.37 46.56
C ILE A 24 -33.02 17.35 47.26
N ASN A 25 -33.36 17.88 48.43
CA ASN A 25 -32.44 18.74 49.21
C ASN A 25 -31.11 18.04 49.53
N LYS A 26 -31.13 16.76 49.92
CA LYS A 26 -29.88 15.99 50.15
C LYS A 26 -29.02 15.91 48.88
N ARG A 27 -29.63 15.67 47.71
CA ARG A 27 -28.91 15.65 46.42
C ARG A 27 -28.39 17.02 46.00
N ILE A 28 -29.18 18.09 46.21
CA ILE A 28 -28.74 19.46 45.93
C ILE A 28 -27.54 19.81 46.81
N LEU A 29 -27.60 19.53 48.11
CA LEU A 29 -26.50 19.81 49.04
C LEU A 29 -25.20 19.13 48.61
N ALA A 30 -25.21 17.82 48.32
CA ALA A 30 -24.03 17.09 47.87
C ALA A 30 -23.45 17.66 46.56
N LEU A 31 -24.30 18.06 45.61
CA LEU A 31 -23.86 18.69 44.36
C LEU A 31 -23.28 20.10 44.60
N CYS A 32 -23.91 20.92 45.44
CA CYS A 32 -23.39 22.24 45.82
C CYS A 32 -22.01 22.13 46.50
N MET A 33 -21.87 21.17 47.42
CA MET A 33 -20.63 20.84 48.12
C MET A 33 -19.50 20.49 47.14
N GLY A 34 -19.62 19.39 46.38
CA GLY A 34 -18.55 18.95 45.47
C GLY A 34 -18.24 19.94 44.34
N ASN A 35 -19.22 20.72 43.87
CA ASN A 35 -18.95 21.78 42.90
C ASN A 35 -18.22 22.98 43.53
N HIS A 36 -18.52 23.35 44.77
CA HIS A 36 -17.82 24.45 45.47
C HIS A 36 -16.36 24.08 45.75
N GLU A 37 -16.11 22.84 46.19
CA GLU A 37 -14.76 22.32 46.44
C GLU A 37 -13.91 22.34 45.16
N LEU A 38 -14.43 21.78 44.05
CA LEU A 38 -13.74 21.80 42.76
C LEU A 38 -13.58 23.23 42.20
N TYR A 39 -14.51 24.14 42.48
CA TYR A 39 -14.43 25.55 42.11
C TYR A 39 -13.32 26.30 42.85
N MET A 40 -13.07 25.94 44.13
CA MET A 40 -11.95 26.46 44.92
C MET A 40 -10.61 25.79 44.56
N ARG A 41 -10.58 24.47 44.35
CA ARG A 41 -9.35 23.76 43.91
C ARG A 41 -8.82 24.30 42.59
N ARG A 42 -9.71 24.70 41.66
CA ARG A 42 -9.37 25.32 40.36
C ARG A 42 -8.87 26.77 40.42
N ARG A 43 -8.89 27.41 41.59
CA ARG A 43 -8.37 28.77 41.82
C ARG A 43 -6.98 28.81 42.42
N LYS A 44 -6.50 27.66 42.89
CA LYS A 44 -5.17 27.49 43.46
C LYS A 44 -4.20 26.99 42.37
N PRO A 45 -2.89 27.18 42.54
CA PRO A 45 -1.89 26.39 41.82
C PRO A 45 -2.18 24.89 41.94
N ASP A 46 -1.86 24.12 40.90
CA ASP A 46 -1.99 22.66 40.92
C ASP A 46 -1.18 22.05 42.09
N THR A 47 -1.73 21.03 42.75
CA THR A 47 -0.95 20.23 43.72
C THR A 47 0.19 19.49 43.01
N ILE A 48 1.25 19.13 43.74
CA ILE A 48 2.44 18.44 43.15
C ILE A 48 2.02 17.20 42.37
N GLU A 49 1.12 16.39 42.93
CA GLU A 49 0.45 15.25 42.25
C GLU A 49 -0.12 15.64 40.88
N VAL A 50 -0.91 16.72 40.80
CA VAL A 50 -1.56 17.17 39.57
C VAL A 50 -0.54 17.75 38.58
N GLN A 51 0.55 18.35 39.06
CA GLN A 51 1.66 18.79 38.22
C GLN A 51 2.41 17.58 37.61
N GLN A 52 2.67 16.55 38.41
CA GLN A 52 3.27 15.28 37.97
C GLN A 52 2.37 14.55 36.97
N MET A 53 1.07 14.38 37.27
CA MET A 53 0.10 13.82 36.32
C MET A 53 0.03 14.60 35.00
N LYS A 54 0.12 15.94 35.05
CA LYS A 54 0.19 16.79 33.85
C LYS A 54 1.54 16.71 33.13
N ALA A 55 2.63 16.32 33.79
CA ALA A 55 3.90 16.04 33.16
C ALA A 55 3.85 14.69 32.44
N GLN A 56 3.50 13.62 33.15
CA GLN A 56 3.32 12.27 32.61
C GLN A 56 2.36 12.27 31.41
N ALA A 57 1.19 12.89 31.53
CA ALA A 57 0.23 12.95 30.42
C ALA A 57 0.68 13.78 29.19
N ARG A 58 1.74 14.60 29.31
CA ARG A 58 2.42 15.22 28.15
C ARG A 58 3.48 14.30 27.57
N GLU A 59 4.23 13.61 28.42
CA GLU A 59 5.26 12.64 28.05
C GLU A 59 4.65 11.42 27.34
N ASP A 60 3.65 10.77 27.94
CA ASP A 60 2.86 9.68 27.35
C ASP A 60 2.30 10.06 25.97
N LYS A 61 1.84 11.31 25.82
CA LYS A 61 1.28 11.82 24.58
C LYS A 61 2.37 12.02 23.52
N LEU A 62 3.54 12.53 23.91
CA LEU A 62 4.68 12.70 23.02
C LEU A 62 5.25 11.33 22.60
N ALA A 63 5.40 10.40 23.54
CA ALA A 63 5.82 9.02 23.29
C ALA A 63 4.90 8.34 22.27
N LYS A 64 3.58 8.36 22.49
CA LYS A 64 2.58 7.80 21.56
C LYS A 64 2.54 8.52 20.21
N GLN A 65 2.92 9.80 20.15
CA GLN A 65 3.06 10.52 18.89
C GLN A 65 4.32 10.08 18.13
N MET A 66 5.45 9.91 18.81
CA MET A 66 6.71 9.41 18.23
C MET A 66 6.58 7.95 17.78
N GLU A 67 5.95 7.09 18.58
CA GLU A 67 5.59 5.71 18.28
C GLU A 67 4.75 5.64 17.00
N ARG A 68 3.66 6.42 16.93
CA ARG A 68 2.81 6.49 15.74
C ARG A 68 3.56 7.00 14.51
N GLN A 69 4.45 7.98 14.66
CA GLN A 69 5.28 8.49 13.56
C GLN A 69 6.29 7.43 13.07
N ARG A 70 6.91 6.67 13.98
CA ARG A 70 7.78 5.54 13.63
C ARG A 70 7.01 4.45 12.88
N LEU A 71 5.84 4.06 13.39
CA LEU A 71 4.97 3.07 12.74
C LEU A 71 4.49 3.54 11.35
N GLU A 72 4.21 4.83 11.18
CA GLU A 72 3.83 5.40 9.87
C GLU A 72 5.01 5.45 8.88
N GLN A 73 6.22 5.75 9.35
CA GLN A 73 7.45 5.65 8.55
C GLN A 73 7.75 4.19 8.15
N GLU A 74 7.61 3.25 9.09
CA GLU A 74 7.82 1.82 8.85
C GLU A 74 6.79 1.26 7.86
N ARG A 75 5.50 1.62 8.03
CA ARG A 75 4.44 1.25 7.08
C ARG A 75 4.72 1.81 5.69
N HIS A 76 5.11 3.08 5.56
CA HIS A 76 5.48 3.68 4.27
C HIS A 76 6.74 3.02 3.67
N ALA A 77 7.75 2.70 4.48
CA ALA A 77 8.94 1.98 4.03
C ALA A 77 8.58 0.60 3.48
N ARG A 78 7.73 -0.15 4.20
CA ARG A 78 7.19 -1.45 3.79
C ARG A 78 6.33 -1.35 2.51
N GLU A 79 5.38 -0.41 2.44
CA GLU A 79 4.58 -0.14 1.24
C GLU A 79 5.49 0.18 0.02
N SER A 80 6.62 0.86 0.24
CA SER A 80 7.59 1.15 -0.82
C SER A 80 8.45 -0.05 -1.20
N ALA A 81 8.73 -0.97 -0.27
CA ALA A 81 9.46 -2.20 -0.52
C ALA A 81 8.60 -3.22 -1.26
N GLU A 82 7.35 -3.41 -0.84
CA GLU A 82 6.36 -4.27 -1.50
C GLU A 82 6.09 -3.81 -2.95
N LYS A 83 6.03 -2.50 -3.21
CA LYS A 83 5.98 -1.95 -4.59
C LYS A 83 7.24 -2.25 -5.41
N ARG A 84 8.44 -2.04 -4.87
CA ARG A 84 9.69 -2.42 -5.56
C ARG A 84 9.76 -3.92 -5.85
N GLN A 85 9.24 -4.74 -4.95
CA GLN A 85 9.16 -6.19 -5.15
C GLN A 85 8.18 -6.54 -6.28
N GLN A 86 7.03 -5.89 -6.36
CA GLN A 86 6.10 -6.01 -7.50
C GLN A 86 6.76 -5.59 -8.81
N GLU A 87 7.39 -4.41 -8.86
CA GLU A 87 8.14 -3.94 -10.05
C GLU A 87 9.27 -4.89 -10.48
N LEU A 88 9.91 -5.60 -9.54
CA LEU A 88 10.94 -6.59 -9.83
C LEU A 88 10.34 -7.92 -10.31
N LEU A 89 9.21 -8.35 -9.76
CA LEU A 89 8.50 -9.54 -10.22
C LEU A 89 7.93 -9.34 -11.63
N GLU A 90 7.36 -8.18 -11.94
CA GLU A 90 6.90 -7.82 -13.29
C GLU A 90 8.07 -7.82 -14.29
N LYS A 91 9.24 -7.28 -13.90
CA LYS A 91 10.46 -7.33 -14.74
C LYS A 91 10.97 -8.76 -14.93
N LEU A 92 10.94 -9.60 -13.89
CA LEU A 92 11.33 -11.01 -14.00
C LEU A 92 10.39 -11.78 -14.93
N GLN A 93 9.07 -11.56 -14.85
CA GLN A 93 8.10 -12.15 -15.78
C GLN A 93 8.36 -11.73 -17.23
N LEU A 94 8.67 -10.45 -17.47
CA LEU A 94 9.05 -9.97 -18.81
C LEU A 94 10.36 -10.60 -19.31
N TYR A 95 11.37 -10.79 -18.44
CA TYR A 95 12.59 -11.51 -18.80
C TYR A 95 12.37 -13.02 -19.01
N GLU A 96 11.48 -13.66 -18.25
CA GLU A 96 11.08 -15.05 -18.45
C GLU A 96 10.35 -15.24 -19.79
N GLU A 97 9.41 -14.35 -20.13
CA GLU A 97 8.78 -14.33 -21.46
C GLU A 97 9.78 -14.09 -22.59
N GLU A 98 10.69 -13.13 -22.44
CA GLU A 98 11.69 -12.81 -23.46
C GLU A 98 12.68 -13.96 -23.65
N ASN A 99 13.12 -14.60 -22.55
CA ASN A 99 13.99 -15.77 -22.62
C ASN A 99 13.28 -17.01 -23.14
N ALA A 100 11.97 -17.19 -22.88
CA ALA A 100 11.18 -18.26 -23.50
C ALA A 100 11.05 -18.06 -25.02
N ARG A 101 10.91 -16.81 -25.50
CA ARG A 101 10.95 -16.48 -26.93
C ARG A 101 12.33 -16.76 -27.53
N ARG A 102 13.42 -16.29 -26.91
CA ARG A 102 14.81 -16.60 -27.33
C ARG A 102 15.09 -18.09 -27.37
N ALA A 103 14.64 -18.85 -26.36
CA ALA A 103 14.82 -20.30 -26.30
C ALA A 103 14.09 -21.00 -27.46
N LYS A 104 12.87 -20.56 -27.78
CA LYS A 104 12.15 -21.08 -28.96
C LYS A 104 12.83 -20.68 -30.27
N GLU A 105 13.27 -19.43 -30.43
CA GLU A 105 14.02 -18.99 -31.61
C GLU A 105 15.29 -19.83 -31.82
N LEU A 106 15.99 -20.20 -30.75
CA LEU A 106 17.14 -21.10 -30.79
C LEU A 106 16.75 -22.56 -31.11
N GLU A 107 15.58 -23.03 -30.68
CA GLU A 107 15.04 -24.35 -31.05
C GLU A 107 14.64 -24.41 -32.53
N ASP A 108 13.91 -23.39 -33.02
CA ASP A 108 13.54 -23.23 -34.43
C ASP A 108 14.82 -23.12 -35.32
N GLN A 109 15.85 -22.40 -34.87
CA GLN A 109 17.16 -22.34 -35.55
C GLN A 109 17.91 -23.68 -35.51
N GLN A 110 17.87 -24.43 -34.41
CA GLN A 110 18.43 -25.78 -34.35
C GLN A 110 17.69 -26.76 -35.27
N GLY A 111 16.37 -26.66 -35.38
CA GLY A 111 15.56 -27.44 -36.32
C GLY A 111 16.04 -27.25 -37.76
N LYS A 112 16.10 -25.99 -38.21
CA LYS A 112 16.58 -25.66 -39.56
C LYS A 112 18.03 -26.12 -39.81
N ILE A 113 18.91 -26.03 -38.82
CA ILE A 113 20.29 -26.55 -38.94
C ILE A 113 20.31 -28.09 -39.08
N ARG A 114 19.37 -28.83 -38.48
CA ARG A 114 19.26 -30.29 -38.70
C ARG A 114 18.75 -30.61 -40.10
N GLU A 115 17.66 -29.97 -40.54
CA GLU A 115 17.10 -30.13 -41.89
C GLU A 115 18.18 -29.91 -42.97
N LEU A 116 18.93 -28.81 -42.87
CA LEU A 116 20.04 -28.50 -43.78
C LEU A 116 21.18 -29.54 -43.72
N ASN A 117 21.50 -30.12 -42.56
CA ASN A 117 22.48 -31.20 -42.47
C ASN A 117 21.96 -32.50 -43.09
N GLU A 118 20.68 -32.84 -42.90
CA GLU A 118 20.05 -34.03 -43.47
C GLU A 118 20.00 -33.96 -45.01
N GLU A 119 19.67 -32.79 -45.59
CA GLU A 119 19.76 -32.54 -47.04
C GLU A 119 21.21 -32.67 -47.56
N MET A 120 22.18 -32.14 -46.81
CA MET A 120 23.61 -32.21 -47.16
C MET A 120 24.18 -33.63 -47.05
N GLU A 121 23.74 -34.45 -46.10
CA GLU A 121 24.09 -35.87 -46.02
C GLU A 121 23.42 -36.69 -47.12
N ALA A 122 22.15 -36.43 -47.43
CA ALA A 122 21.43 -37.08 -48.53
C ALA A 122 22.07 -36.77 -49.90
N TYR A 123 22.54 -35.53 -50.12
CA TYR A 123 23.30 -35.17 -51.32
C TYR A 123 24.63 -35.93 -51.40
N LYS A 124 25.40 -35.99 -50.30
CA LYS A 124 26.67 -36.75 -50.25
C LYS A 124 26.45 -38.24 -50.52
N ALA A 125 25.40 -38.84 -49.94
CA ALA A 125 25.05 -40.24 -50.21
C ALA A 125 24.73 -40.49 -51.69
N GLN A 126 23.99 -39.57 -52.35
CA GLN A 126 23.73 -39.64 -53.80
C GLN A 126 25.01 -39.50 -54.63
N GLN A 127 25.95 -38.67 -54.19
CA GLN A 127 27.27 -38.53 -54.84
C GLN A 127 28.16 -39.77 -54.65
N GLU A 128 28.20 -40.34 -53.45
CA GLU A 128 28.95 -41.58 -53.16
C GLU A 128 28.37 -42.78 -53.90
N GLU A 129 27.04 -42.90 -54.01
CA GLU A 129 26.39 -43.95 -54.79
C GLU A 129 26.68 -43.80 -56.29
N LEU A 130 26.66 -42.59 -56.84
CA LEU A 130 27.08 -42.34 -58.23
C LEU A 130 28.54 -42.77 -58.45
N ASP A 131 29.46 -42.40 -57.55
CA ASP A 131 30.87 -42.75 -57.69
C ASP A 131 31.12 -44.26 -57.51
N GLU A 132 30.29 -44.98 -56.74
CA GLU A 132 30.33 -46.45 -56.72
C GLU A 132 29.74 -47.06 -58.00
N GLN A 133 28.66 -46.50 -58.55
CA GLN A 133 28.12 -46.91 -59.86
C GLN A 133 29.15 -46.72 -60.98
N ARG A 134 29.89 -45.59 -61.00
CA ARG A 134 31.03 -45.37 -61.91
C ARG A 134 32.08 -46.48 -61.78
N ARG A 135 32.56 -46.75 -60.56
CA ARG A 135 33.60 -47.78 -60.32
C ARG A 135 33.14 -49.16 -60.79
N ARG A 136 31.89 -49.53 -60.51
CA ARG A 136 31.29 -50.80 -60.98
C ARG A 136 31.20 -50.84 -62.52
N ALA A 137 30.89 -49.73 -63.17
CA ALA A 137 30.88 -49.63 -64.64
C ALA A 137 32.28 -49.70 -65.26
N ASP A 138 33.29 -49.04 -64.67
CA ASP A 138 34.69 -49.11 -65.09
C ASP A 138 35.25 -50.54 -64.93
N GLU A 139 34.93 -51.22 -63.82
CA GLU A 139 35.29 -52.62 -63.60
C GLU A 139 34.60 -53.57 -64.61
N LEU A 140 33.32 -53.35 -64.91
CA LEU A 140 32.60 -54.11 -65.94
C LEU A 140 33.18 -53.87 -67.35
N GLN A 141 33.55 -52.63 -67.68
CA GLN A 141 34.17 -52.31 -68.97
C GLN A 141 35.53 -52.99 -69.09
N ARG A 142 36.33 -52.96 -68.03
CA ARG A 142 37.62 -53.66 -68.00
C ARG A 142 37.47 -55.18 -68.13
N GLN A 143 36.49 -55.79 -67.46
CA GLN A 143 36.20 -57.23 -67.63
C GLN A 143 35.75 -57.57 -69.06
N PHE A 144 35.03 -56.67 -69.73
CA PHE A 144 34.64 -56.80 -71.14
C PHE A 144 35.84 -56.67 -72.09
N GLU A 145 36.79 -55.77 -71.81
CA GLU A 145 38.05 -55.65 -72.58
C GLU A 145 38.98 -56.86 -72.39
N GLU A 146 39.02 -57.44 -71.18
CA GLU A 146 39.83 -58.63 -70.86
C GLU A 146 39.23 -59.94 -71.44
N THR A 147 37.90 -60.05 -71.63
CA THR A 147 37.19 -61.27 -72.11
C THR A 147 37.21 -61.49 -73.62
N ARG A 148 38.41 -61.40 -74.23
CA ARG A 148 38.62 -61.51 -75.70
C ARG A 148 38.04 -62.78 -76.35
N HIS A 149 37.91 -63.88 -75.60
CA HIS A 149 37.45 -65.19 -76.10
C HIS A 149 35.95 -65.51 -75.93
N ALA A 150 35.13 -64.60 -75.37
CA ALA A 150 33.69 -64.83 -75.22
C ALA A 150 32.93 -64.90 -76.58
N SER A 151 31.75 -65.51 -76.57
CA SER A 151 30.85 -65.63 -77.74
C SER A 151 30.35 -64.27 -78.24
N GLU A 152 29.90 -64.20 -79.49
CA GLU A 152 29.34 -62.96 -80.08
C GLU A 152 28.05 -62.53 -79.36
N GLU A 153 27.19 -63.48 -78.95
CA GLU A 153 25.99 -63.17 -78.16
C GLU A 153 26.33 -62.68 -76.74
N GLU A 154 27.35 -63.25 -76.10
CA GLU A 154 27.82 -62.81 -74.77
C GLU A 154 28.39 -61.39 -74.84
N LYS A 155 29.19 -61.10 -75.87
CA LYS A 155 29.73 -59.76 -76.12
C LYS A 155 28.64 -58.74 -76.43
N ALA A 156 27.63 -59.10 -77.22
CA ALA A 156 26.47 -58.24 -77.47
C ALA A 156 25.67 -57.94 -76.19
N GLN A 157 25.46 -58.94 -75.33
CA GLN A 157 24.76 -58.76 -74.05
C GLN A 157 25.58 -57.93 -73.03
N MET A 158 26.89 -58.10 -72.96
CA MET A 158 27.76 -57.27 -72.11
C MET A 158 27.81 -55.82 -72.61
N ALA A 159 27.96 -55.60 -73.93
CA ALA A 159 27.93 -54.25 -74.51
C ALA A 159 26.60 -53.53 -74.26
N ALA A 160 25.47 -54.23 -74.39
CA ALA A 160 24.15 -53.66 -74.09
C ALA A 160 23.99 -53.29 -72.61
N ARG A 161 24.54 -54.08 -71.67
CA ARG A 161 24.55 -53.76 -70.24
C ARG A 161 25.45 -52.57 -69.91
N LEU A 162 26.62 -52.49 -70.54
CA LEU A 162 27.52 -51.34 -70.38
C LEU A 162 26.88 -50.04 -70.88
N ALA A 163 26.27 -50.06 -72.07
CA ALA A 163 25.57 -48.90 -72.61
C ALA A 163 24.40 -48.45 -71.71
N ALA A 164 23.60 -49.38 -71.20
CA ALA A 164 22.51 -49.05 -70.26
C ALA A 164 23.03 -48.44 -68.95
N ALA A 165 24.08 -49.01 -68.36
CA ALA A 165 24.69 -48.47 -67.15
C ALA A 165 25.31 -47.08 -67.37
N GLN A 166 25.95 -46.86 -68.53
CA GLN A 166 26.48 -45.54 -68.91
C GLN A 166 25.35 -44.51 -69.09
N GLU A 167 24.22 -44.88 -69.69
CA GLU A 167 23.05 -44.00 -69.85
C GLU A 167 22.39 -43.64 -68.51
N GLU A 168 22.33 -44.57 -67.54
CA GLU A 168 21.85 -44.28 -66.19
C GLU A 168 22.82 -43.40 -65.38
N ILE A 169 24.14 -43.62 -65.52
CA ILE A 169 25.19 -42.80 -64.91
C ILE A 169 25.19 -41.37 -65.50
N GLU A 170 24.97 -41.20 -66.81
CA GLU A 170 24.91 -39.89 -67.46
C GLU A 170 23.67 -39.07 -67.03
N LYS A 171 22.50 -39.72 -66.96
CA LYS A 171 21.29 -39.09 -66.40
C LYS A 171 21.48 -38.67 -64.95
N SER A 172 22.06 -39.56 -64.13
CA SER A 172 22.30 -39.31 -62.72
C SER A 172 23.32 -38.18 -62.51
N MET A 173 24.38 -38.13 -63.34
CA MET A 173 25.32 -37.00 -63.40
C MET A 173 24.62 -35.67 -63.67
N SER A 174 23.72 -35.60 -64.66
CA SER A 174 22.97 -34.36 -64.97
C SER A 174 22.21 -33.85 -63.74
N THR A 175 21.49 -34.75 -63.05
CA THR A 175 20.71 -34.37 -61.86
C THR A 175 21.55 -33.98 -60.64
N LEU A 176 22.78 -34.48 -60.52
CA LEU A 176 23.72 -34.05 -59.47
C LEU A 176 24.38 -32.72 -59.80
N ASN A 177 24.80 -32.51 -61.05
CA ASN A 177 25.40 -31.26 -61.53
C ASN A 177 24.43 -30.06 -61.46
N GLU A 178 23.13 -30.31 -61.62
CA GLU A 178 22.08 -29.31 -61.34
C GLU A 178 22.03 -28.96 -59.84
N LYS A 179 21.99 -29.97 -58.96
CA LYS A 179 21.96 -29.83 -57.49
C LYS A 179 23.25 -29.26 -56.87
N GLU A 180 24.42 -29.41 -57.49
CA GLU A 180 25.70 -28.92 -56.96
C GLU A 180 25.67 -27.42 -56.66
N ASN A 181 24.97 -26.65 -57.51
CA ASN A 181 24.76 -25.21 -57.37
C ASN A 181 23.79 -24.84 -56.24
N GLU A 182 22.94 -25.78 -55.82
CA GLU A 182 22.04 -25.63 -54.67
C GLU A 182 22.79 -26.02 -53.38
N MET A 183 23.54 -27.12 -53.40
CA MET A 183 24.43 -27.57 -52.32
C MET A 183 25.40 -26.46 -51.86
N GLY A 184 26.07 -25.78 -52.80
CA GLY A 184 26.96 -24.66 -52.49
C GLY A 184 26.29 -23.47 -51.77
N ARG A 185 24.96 -23.29 -51.96
CA ARG A 185 24.17 -22.31 -51.20
C ARG A 185 23.81 -22.84 -49.82
N LEU A 186 23.31 -24.08 -49.74
CA LEU A 186 22.96 -24.74 -48.47
C LEU A 186 24.16 -24.78 -47.50
N GLN A 187 25.36 -25.05 -48.00
CA GLN A 187 26.60 -24.99 -47.20
C GLN A 187 26.88 -23.57 -46.66
N THR A 188 26.70 -22.54 -47.49
CA THR A 188 26.92 -21.13 -47.10
C THR A 188 25.90 -20.68 -46.06
N ASP A 189 24.63 -21.05 -46.24
CA ASP A 189 23.54 -20.76 -45.31
C ASP A 189 23.78 -21.46 -43.96
N LEU A 190 24.26 -22.72 -43.97
CA LEU A 190 24.58 -23.47 -42.74
C LEU A 190 25.72 -22.83 -41.93
N GLU A 191 26.81 -22.40 -42.58
CA GLU A 191 27.88 -21.65 -41.88
C GLU A 191 27.37 -20.33 -41.26
N SER A 192 26.43 -19.65 -41.94
CA SER A 192 25.86 -18.41 -41.42
C SER A 192 25.02 -18.65 -40.17
N ALA A 193 24.17 -19.68 -40.18
CA ALA A 193 23.29 -20.03 -39.07
C ALA A 193 24.07 -20.53 -37.83
N GLN A 194 25.20 -21.22 -38.04
CA GLN A 194 26.06 -21.66 -36.93
C GLN A 194 26.71 -20.48 -36.19
N ARG A 195 27.18 -19.45 -36.91
CA ARG A 195 27.79 -18.25 -36.28
C ARG A 195 26.77 -17.44 -35.48
N GLU A 196 25.56 -17.28 -36.02
CA GLU A 196 24.47 -16.56 -35.34
C GLU A 196 24.07 -17.23 -34.00
N ARG A 197 24.17 -18.56 -33.91
CA ARG A 197 23.95 -19.30 -32.66
C ARG A 197 25.03 -19.00 -31.61
N GLU A 198 26.31 -19.07 -31.98
CA GLU A 198 27.41 -18.93 -31.00
C GLU A 198 27.41 -17.56 -30.30
N GLU A 199 27.06 -16.49 -31.01
CA GLU A 199 26.94 -15.15 -30.40
C GLU A 199 25.77 -15.07 -29.39
N LYS A 200 24.60 -15.64 -29.72
CA LYS A 200 23.43 -15.67 -28.83
C LYS A 200 23.67 -16.50 -27.57
N GLU A 201 24.27 -17.67 -27.71
CA GLU A 201 24.53 -18.60 -26.61
C GLU A 201 25.52 -18.00 -25.59
N ARG A 202 26.50 -17.22 -26.07
CA ARG A 202 27.50 -16.54 -25.25
C ARG A 202 26.91 -15.41 -24.41
N ALA A 203 26.00 -14.61 -24.99
CA ALA A 203 25.37 -13.48 -24.30
C ALA A 203 24.48 -13.92 -23.12
N LEU A 204 23.84 -15.09 -23.22
CA LEU A 204 22.94 -15.60 -22.18
C LEU A 204 23.69 -16.05 -20.91
N MET A 205 24.92 -16.53 -21.05
CA MET A 205 25.72 -17.05 -19.93
C MET A 205 26.25 -15.96 -18.99
N GLU A 206 26.47 -14.75 -19.50
CA GLU A 206 26.98 -13.60 -18.72
C GLU A 206 25.93 -13.03 -17.75
N ALA A 207 24.64 -13.18 -18.05
CA ALA A 207 23.54 -12.59 -17.30
C ALA A 207 23.22 -13.26 -15.95
N MET A 208 23.65 -14.50 -15.71
CA MET A 208 23.23 -15.32 -14.56
C MET A 208 24.08 -15.17 -13.27
N ALA A 209 25.12 -14.33 -13.28
CA ALA A 209 26.28 -14.55 -12.40
C ALA A 209 26.24 -13.95 -10.96
N ASN A 210 25.18 -13.27 -10.50
CA ASN A 210 25.19 -12.57 -9.19
C ASN A 210 23.82 -12.48 -8.48
N ILE A 211 23.79 -12.81 -7.17
CA ILE A 211 23.06 -12.14 -6.05
C ILE A 211 23.16 -12.98 -4.76
N HIS A 212 23.45 -12.36 -3.61
CA HIS A 212 23.34 -12.98 -2.28
C HIS A 212 23.28 -11.94 -1.14
N VAL A 213 22.28 -12.01 -0.22
CA VAL A 213 22.15 -11.14 0.98
C VAL A 213 21.44 -11.93 2.10
N LYS A 214 21.72 -11.61 3.39
CA LYS A 214 21.15 -12.26 4.59
C LYS A 214 21.19 -11.33 5.82
N GLU A 215 20.15 -11.30 6.65
CA GLU A 215 20.07 -10.52 7.92
C GLU A 215 19.38 -11.30 9.06
N HIS A 216 19.29 -10.74 10.29
CA HIS A 216 18.80 -11.41 11.52
C HIS A 216 18.11 -10.45 12.54
N GLU A 217 17.34 -11.02 13.48
CA GLU A 217 16.40 -10.41 14.47
C GLU A 217 17.03 -9.90 15.79
N SER A 218 16.24 -9.18 16.65
CA SER A 218 16.30 -9.15 18.15
C SER A 218 15.13 -8.35 18.82
N GLU A 219 14.96 -8.44 20.16
CA GLU A 219 13.73 -8.12 20.98
C GLU A 219 13.95 -7.12 22.18
N GLU A 220 12.93 -6.83 23.04
CA GLU A 220 12.91 -6.78 24.56
C GLU A 220 11.73 -5.98 25.27
N ASN A 221 11.74 -5.79 26.61
CA ASN A 221 10.59 -5.74 27.61
C ASN A 221 10.29 -4.34 28.30
N ASP A 222 9.61 -4.05 29.44
CA ASP A 222 9.16 -4.76 30.70
C ASP A 222 7.99 -4.06 31.55
N ILE A 223 8.07 -3.91 32.91
CA ILE A 223 7.01 -3.69 33.98
C ILE A 223 7.11 -2.27 34.67
N GLY A 224 6.25 -1.64 35.55
CA GLY A 224 4.99 -1.81 36.35
C GLY A 224 4.91 -0.68 37.46
N GLU A 225 4.05 -0.56 38.51
CA GLU A 225 2.71 -1.05 38.95
C GLU A 225 2.17 -0.24 40.22
N ASN A 226 0.83 -0.15 40.48
CA ASN A 226 0.08 0.40 41.69
C ASN A 226 0.32 1.86 42.22
N GLY A 227 -0.58 2.56 42.99
CA GLY A 227 -2.01 2.37 43.34
C GLY A 227 -2.58 3.33 44.47
N MET A 228 -3.84 3.83 44.35
CA MET A 228 -4.74 4.51 45.37
C MET A 228 -4.28 5.90 45.97
N SER A 229 -4.97 6.70 46.84
CA SER A 229 -6.30 6.71 47.55
C SER A 229 -6.73 8.15 48.03
N TYR A 230 -8.00 8.45 48.43
CA TYR A 230 -8.46 9.78 48.95
C TYR A 230 -9.77 9.79 49.82
N ASP A 231 -9.98 10.84 50.67
CA ASP A 231 -11.28 11.41 51.15
C ASP A 231 -11.09 12.89 51.64
N ALA A 232 -12.15 13.70 51.88
CA ALA A 232 -12.01 15.16 52.10
C ALA A 232 -13.10 15.91 52.95
N GLU A 233 -12.70 17.06 53.50
CA GLU A 233 -13.55 18.04 54.22
C GLU A 233 -13.60 19.40 53.48
N LEU A 234 -14.74 20.11 53.52
CA LEU A 234 -15.01 21.25 52.64
C LEU A 234 -14.50 22.59 53.19
N THR A 235 -13.22 22.84 52.92
CA THR A 235 -12.44 23.97 53.43
C THR A 235 -12.88 25.33 52.87
N GLN A 236 -13.06 26.29 53.78
CA GLN A 236 -13.12 27.73 53.49
C GLN A 236 -11.70 28.32 53.55
N TYR A 237 -11.43 29.36 52.77
CA TYR A 237 -10.12 30.01 52.71
C TYR A 237 -10.27 31.52 52.86
N GLU A 238 -9.44 32.12 53.72
CA GLU A 238 -9.59 33.51 54.17
C GLU A 238 -9.46 34.53 53.04
N ASN A 239 -8.64 34.24 52.02
CA ASN A 239 -8.40 35.11 50.86
C ASN A 239 -9.26 34.74 49.63
N ALA A 240 -10.44 34.15 49.82
CA ALA A 240 -11.29 33.69 48.71
C ALA A 240 -11.90 34.84 47.86
N GLU A 241 -11.89 36.07 48.36
CA GLU A 241 -12.44 37.23 47.64
C GLU A 241 -11.49 37.75 46.54
N ASP A 242 -10.18 37.75 46.81
CA ASP A 242 -9.10 38.17 45.89
C ASP A 242 -8.73 37.10 44.83
N MET A 243 -9.32 35.90 44.90
CA MET A 243 -9.03 34.85 43.92
C MET A 243 -9.59 35.20 42.54
N ALA A 244 -8.69 35.23 41.54
CA ALA A 244 -9.01 35.48 40.14
C ALA A 244 -10.19 34.63 39.63
N ARG A 245 -11.01 35.21 38.74
CA ARG A 245 -12.27 34.62 38.26
C ARG A 245 -12.29 34.42 36.74
N PRO A 246 -11.37 33.61 36.17
CA PRO A 246 -11.23 33.43 34.73
C PRO A 246 -12.45 32.79 34.04
N GLU A 247 -13.49 32.38 34.77
CA GLU A 247 -14.78 32.03 34.18
C GLU A 247 -15.66 33.22 33.78
N GLU A 248 -15.41 34.43 34.30
CA GLU A 248 -16.17 35.66 33.99
C GLU A 248 -15.71 36.34 32.68
N GLU A 249 -14.60 35.82 32.11
CA GLU A 249 -13.99 36.20 30.82
C GLU A 249 -14.12 35.09 29.76
N ARG A 250 -14.81 33.98 30.06
CA ARG A 250 -14.98 32.88 29.10
C ARG A 250 -15.84 33.32 27.92
N ILE A 251 -15.29 33.10 26.73
CA ILE A 251 -16.02 33.02 25.45
C ILE A 251 -16.20 31.56 25.03
N THR A 252 -17.17 31.30 24.16
CA THR A 252 -17.46 29.95 23.65
C THR A 252 -16.36 29.43 22.73
N GLU A 253 -16.31 28.11 22.52
CA GLU A 253 -15.33 27.52 21.61
C GLU A 253 -15.60 27.92 20.15
N ALA A 254 -16.86 28.14 19.77
CA ALA A 254 -17.22 28.70 18.47
C ALA A 254 -16.67 30.13 18.27
N GLU A 255 -16.71 30.99 19.30
CA GLU A 255 -16.13 32.35 19.23
C GLU A 255 -14.60 32.36 19.22
N LYS A 256 -13.93 31.33 19.74
CA LYS A 256 -12.47 31.19 19.70
C LYS A 256 -11.96 30.61 18.39
N ASN A 257 -12.69 29.63 17.85
CA ASN A 257 -12.21 28.77 16.78
C ASN A 257 -12.97 29.08 15.49
N ILE A 258 -12.37 29.95 14.67
CA ILE A 258 -12.91 30.40 13.38
C ILE A 258 -13.25 29.22 12.45
N THR A 259 -12.51 28.11 12.53
CA THR A 259 -12.79 26.90 11.74
C THR A 259 -14.07 26.21 12.23
N LEU A 260 -14.23 26.07 13.55
CA LEU A 260 -15.46 25.53 14.16
C LEU A 260 -16.67 26.44 13.87
N GLN A 261 -16.50 27.77 13.94
CA GLN A 261 -17.55 28.72 13.59
C GLN A 261 -18.02 28.49 12.13
N LYS A 262 -17.09 28.44 11.18
CA LYS A 262 -17.40 28.20 9.76
C LYS A 262 -18.04 26.83 9.51
N GLN A 263 -17.61 25.79 10.23
CA GLN A 263 -18.23 24.46 10.16
C GLN A 263 -19.68 24.47 10.66
N LEU A 264 -19.96 25.15 11.77
CA LEU A 264 -21.32 25.32 12.29
C LEU A 264 -22.19 26.16 11.35
N GLU A 265 -21.66 27.24 10.78
CA GLU A 265 -22.38 28.07 9.79
C GLU A 265 -22.67 27.33 8.48
N ALA A 266 -21.77 26.43 8.04
CA ALA A 266 -21.98 25.59 6.86
C ALA A 266 -23.07 24.54 7.13
N LEU A 267 -22.91 23.74 8.19
CA LEU A 267 -23.89 22.74 8.61
C LEU A 267 -25.28 23.35 8.86
N GLN A 268 -25.35 24.56 9.41
CA GLN A 268 -26.64 25.25 9.60
C GLN A 268 -27.33 25.54 8.26
N ARG A 269 -26.59 25.95 7.22
CA ARG A 269 -27.17 26.21 5.88
C ARG A 269 -27.61 24.92 5.21
N GLU A 270 -26.78 23.89 5.23
CA GLU A 270 -27.07 22.56 4.68
C GLU A 270 -28.31 21.92 5.34
N LEU A 271 -28.48 22.09 6.65
CA LEU A 271 -29.62 21.53 7.38
C LEU A 271 -30.91 22.36 7.22
N GLU A 272 -30.84 23.68 7.07
CA GLU A 272 -32.04 24.54 6.94
C GLU A 272 -32.88 24.18 5.69
N GLU A 273 -32.27 23.69 4.60
CA GLU A 273 -32.96 23.19 3.40
C GLU A 273 -33.85 21.95 3.68
N SER A 274 -33.53 21.17 4.71
CA SER A 274 -34.24 19.93 5.09
C SER A 274 -35.07 20.06 6.38
N LYS A 275 -35.14 21.27 6.95
CA LYS A 275 -35.70 21.56 8.27
C LYS A 275 -37.23 21.60 8.26
N ASP A 276 -37.85 20.56 8.81
CA ASP A 276 -39.30 20.54 9.04
C ASP A 276 -39.70 21.44 10.23
N ALA A 277 -40.21 22.63 9.90
CA ALA A 277 -40.67 23.61 10.88
C ALA A 277 -41.82 23.12 11.79
N GLN A 278 -42.60 22.10 11.39
CA GLN A 278 -43.66 21.54 12.24
C GLN A 278 -43.11 20.61 13.33
N LYS A 279 -41.85 20.17 13.21
CA LYS A 279 -41.16 19.33 14.21
C LYS A 279 -40.29 20.14 15.19
N ALA A 280 -40.21 21.46 15.06
CA ALA A 280 -39.43 22.32 15.95
C ALA A 280 -39.95 22.23 17.40
N THR A 281 -39.08 21.88 18.34
CA THR A 281 -39.45 21.80 19.76
C THR A 281 -39.39 23.19 20.41
N LEU A 282 -40.02 23.32 21.59
CA LEU A 282 -39.93 24.53 22.41
C LEU A 282 -38.47 24.94 22.70
N ASN A 283 -37.56 23.96 22.86
CA ASN A 283 -36.16 24.22 23.12
C ASN A 283 -35.43 24.79 21.88
N ASP A 284 -35.82 24.36 20.67
CA ASP A 284 -35.23 24.84 19.42
C ASP A 284 -35.65 26.29 19.16
N VAL A 285 -36.94 26.62 19.38
CA VAL A 285 -37.45 27.99 19.29
C VAL A 285 -36.76 28.91 20.31
N LEU A 286 -36.59 28.45 21.56
CA LEU A 286 -35.86 29.20 22.59
C LEU A 286 -34.36 29.34 22.24
N HIS A 287 -33.73 28.32 21.65
CA HIS A 287 -32.34 28.39 21.22
C HIS A 287 -32.17 29.41 20.08
N GLU A 288 -33.01 29.32 19.04
CA GLU A 288 -32.99 30.22 17.89
C GLU A 288 -33.26 31.67 18.31
N GLN A 289 -34.16 31.91 19.28
CA GLN A 289 -34.39 33.23 19.86
C GLN A 289 -33.16 33.77 20.63
N ASN A 290 -32.46 32.92 21.39
CA ASN A 290 -31.23 33.33 22.09
C ASN A 290 -30.11 33.66 21.10
N VAL A 291 -29.91 32.84 20.06
CA VAL A 291 -28.93 33.09 18.99
C VAL A 291 -29.25 34.39 18.25
N LYS A 292 -30.53 34.63 17.89
CA LYS A 292 -31.01 35.89 17.29
C LYS A 292 -30.79 37.13 18.18
N GLN A 293 -30.69 36.94 19.50
CA GLN A 293 -30.37 37.99 20.47
C GLN A 293 -28.87 38.09 20.82
N GLY A 294 -28.00 37.35 20.11
CA GLY A 294 -26.55 37.31 20.37
C GLY A 294 -26.17 36.67 21.71
N ARG A 295 -27.09 35.92 22.33
CA ARG A 295 -26.91 35.31 23.66
C ARG A 295 -26.31 33.92 23.57
N ASP A 296 -25.15 33.76 24.19
CA ASP A 296 -24.57 32.45 24.51
C ASP A 296 -24.59 32.18 26.03
N LYS A 297 -24.07 31.01 26.41
CA LYS A 297 -23.94 30.52 27.78
C LYS A 297 -23.21 31.46 28.73
N TYR A 298 -22.09 32.05 28.30
CA TYR A 298 -21.23 32.89 29.13
C TYR A 298 -21.71 34.34 29.17
N LYS A 299 -22.15 34.93 28.05
CA LYS A 299 -22.81 36.25 28.07
C LYS A 299 -24.05 36.24 28.97
N THR A 300 -24.89 35.20 28.88
CA THR A 300 -26.07 35.06 29.75
C THR A 300 -25.67 34.88 31.21
N LEU A 301 -24.66 34.05 31.53
CA LEU A 301 -24.13 33.90 32.89
C LEU A 301 -23.60 35.22 33.47
N LYS A 302 -22.93 36.06 32.65
CA LYS A 302 -22.45 37.38 33.05
C LYS A 302 -23.60 38.35 33.34
N GLN A 303 -24.64 38.33 32.49
CA GLN A 303 -25.84 39.15 32.67
C GLN A 303 -26.57 38.83 33.98
N ILE A 304 -26.91 37.55 34.23
CA ILE A 304 -27.67 37.14 35.44
C ILE A 304 -26.87 37.19 36.75
N ARG A 305 -25.55 37.43 36.68
CA ARG A 305 -24.66 37.63 37.85
C ARG A 305 -24.43 39.11 38.17
N SER A 306 -24.86 40.03 37.31
CA SER A 306 -24.73 41.47 37.54
C SER A 306 -25.50 41.94 38.78
N GLY A 307 -25.09 43.08 39.34
CA GLY A 307 -25.63 43.60 40.59
C GLY A 307 -25.14 42.86 41.85
N ASN A 308 -25.36 43.48 43.01
CA ASN A 308 -24.96 42.92 44.30
C ASN A 308 -25.82 41.69 44.67
N THR A 309 -25.37 40.93 45.67
CA THR A 309 -26.03 39.70 46.07
C THR A 309 -27.46 39.95 46.56
N LYS A 310 -27.71 41.03 47.31
CA LYS A 310 -29.05 41.41 47.75
C LYS A 310 -30.01 41.58 46.57
N HIS A 311 -29.65 42.37 45.56
CA HIS A 311 -30.50 42.63 44.40
C HIS A 311 -30.91 41.34 43.67
N ARG A 312 -29.99 40.37 43.54
CA ARG A 312 -30.29 39.07 42.91
C ARG A 312 -31.10 38.12 43.80
N VAL A 313 -31.09 38.29 45.12
CA VAL A 313 -32.05 37.60 46.02
C VAL A 313 -33.42 38.29 45.94
N ASP A 314 -33.47 39.62 46.03
CA ASP A 314 -34.70 40.41 45.89
C ASP A 314 -35.42 40.10 44.55
N GLN A 315 -34.66 39.92 43.46
CA GLN A 315 -35.19 39.54 42.16
C GLN A 315 -35.76 38.11 42.13
N PHE A 316 -35.17 37.17 42.86
CA PHE A 316 -35.64 35.78 42.89
C PHE A 316 -36.92 35.62 43.72
N GLU A 317 -37.03 36.32 44.85
CA GLU A 317 -38.24 36.30 45.70
C GLU A 317 -39.44 37.04 45.05
N ALA A 318 -39.26 37.59 43.84
CA ALA A 318 -40.27 38.26 43.02
C ALA A 318 -40.71 37.47 41.76
N LEU A 319 -40.30 36.19 41.65
CA LEU A 319 -40.64 35.26 40.55
C LEU A 319 -41.65 34.18 40.98
#